data_AF-A0A974ZMC7-F1
#
_entry.id   AF-A0A974ZMC7-F1
#
_cell.length_a   1.000
_cell.length_b   1.000
_cell.length_c   1.000
_cell.angle_alpha   90.00
_cell.angle_beta   90.00
_cell.angle_gamma   90.00
#
_symmetry.space_group_name_H-M   'P 1'
#
loop_
_entity.id
_entity.type
_entity.pdbx_description
1 polymer ?
#
loop_
_entity_poly.entity_id
_entity_poly.type
_entity_poly.pdbx_seq_one_letter_code
_entity_poly.pdbx_strand_id
1 'polypeptide(L)'
;MTAHDSERIGLTAGPISAANGVICPACGGANPDDAVFCGHPGCHKALGEFKYVLEELLAARSRIERLADGVAQFAGKPPFIAVHAIWFGLWVLANGRVFGALPVFDEYPYSLLGLVLAVEAIFITGFVLISQNHQTAYSEKRAELDYEITIRSYRKLMELERRLETLKPAPSSEGKQTP
;
A
#
# COMPACT_ATOMS: atom_id res chain seq x y z
N MET A 1 1.89 32.84 44.31
CA MET A 1 2.19 32.53 42.88
C MET A 1 1.65 31.14 42.60
N THR A 2 0.46 31.14 41.99
CA THR A 2 -0.27 30.07 41.29
C THR A 2 0.10 28.61 41.54
N ALA A 3 -0.84 27.92 42.21
CA ALA A 3 -1.16 26.52 41.99
C ALA A 3 -1.43 26.25 40.50
N HIS A 4 -0.88 25.16 39.97
CA HIS A 4 -1.37 24.57 38.73
C HIS A 4 -1.92 23.19 39.08
N ASP A 5 -3.21 23.21 39.37
CA ASP A 5 -4.09 22.07 39.54
C ASP A 5 -4.62 21.62 38.15
N SER A 6 -5.13 20.39 38.16
CA SER A 6 -6.22 19.89 37.31
C SER A 6 -5.90 19.19 35.97
N GLU A 7 -6.28 17.91 36.00
CA GLU A 7 -6.94 17.13 34.94
C GLU A 7 -6.09 16.44 33.88
N ARG A 8 -5.59 15.26 34.29
CA ARG A 8 -5.56 14.08 33.41
C ARG A 8 -6.97 13.81 32.89
N ILE A 9 -7.15 14.02 31.59
CA ILE A 9 -8.30 13.52 30.83
C ILE A 9 -8.27 11.98 30.92
N GLY A 10 -9.02 11.46 31.88
CA GLY A 10 -9.38 10.05 31.92
C GLY A 10 -10.33 9.76 30.77
N LEU A 11 -9.83 9.14 29.70
CA LEU A 11 -10.65 8.33 28.81
C LEU A 11 -11.21 7.17 29.65
N THR A 12 -12.31 7.42 30.35
CA THR A 12 -13.15 6.35 30.88
C THR A 12 -13.87 5.75 29.68
N ALA A 13 -13.48 4.53 29.32
CA ALA A 13 -14.24 3.72 28.39
C ALA A 13 -15.65 3.54 28.97
N GLY A 14 -16.60 4.28 28.41
CA GLY A 14 -18.02 4.09 28.71
C GLY A 14 -18.45 2.67 28.34
N PRO A 15 -19.52 2.14 28.97
CA PRO A 15 -20.02 0.80 28.70
C PRO A 15 -20.39 0.69 27.21
N ILE A 16 -19.81 -0.33 26.56
CA ILE A 16 -20.07 -0.69 25.17
C ILE A 16 -21.55 -1.08 25.06
N SER A 17 -22.40 -0.15 24.62
CA SER A 17 -23.81 -0.41 24.42
C SER A 17 -23.99 -1.25 23.15
N ALA A 18 -24.10 -2.57 23.34
CA ALA A 18 -24.19 -3.60 22.31
C ALA A 18 -25.61 -3.72 21.72
N ALA A 19 -26.15 -2.65 21.15
CA ALA A 19 -27.45 -2.69 20.46
C ALA A 19 -27.32 -2.69 18.92
N ASN A 20 -26.31 -2.01 18.36
CA ASN A 20 -25.97 -2.00 16.94
C ASN A 20 -24.44 -1.99 16.81
N GLY A 21 -23.81 -3.14 16.62
CA GLY A 21 -22.36 -3.25 16.49
C GLY A 21 -21.97 -4.06 15.27
N VAL A 22 -20.87 -3.70 14.61
CA VAL A 22 -20.35 -4.43 13.45
C VAL A 22 -19.35 -5.48 13.93
N ILE A 23 -19.61 -6.75 13.63
CA ILE A 23 -18.67 -7.85 13.90
C ILE A 23 -17.59 -7.84 12.82
N CYS A 24 -16.33 -7.82 13.23
CA CYS A 24 -15.22 -7.92 12.32
C CYS A 24 -15.20 -9.31 11.66
N PRO A 25 -15.29 -9.41 10.34
CA PRO A 25 -15.30 -10.68 9.62
C PRO A 25 -13.92 -11.37 9.55
N ALA A 26 -12.84 -10.70 9.96
CA ALA A 26 -11.50 -11.28 9.98
C ALA A 26 -11.16 -11.91 11.34
N CYS A 27 -11.46 -11.24 12.45
CA CYS A 27 -11.14 -11.73 13.78
C CYS A 27 -12.35 -12.10 14.64
N GLY A 28 -13.58 -11.82 14.17
CA GLY A 28 -14.81 -12.03 14.94
C GLY A 28 -15.04 -11.00 16.07
N GLY A 29 -14.16 -10.01 16.23
CA GLY A 29 -14.28 -9.01 17.28
C GLY A 29 -15.46 -8.07 17.06
N ALA A 30 -16.21 -7.75 18.12
CA ALA A 30 -17.30 -6.78 18.08
C ALA A 30 -16.75 -5.34 18.10
N ASN A 31 -17.32 -4.47 17.27
CA ASN A 31 -16.94 -3.06 17.19
C ASN A 31 -18.22 -2.20 17.20
N PRO A 32 -18.12 -0.91 17.57
CA PRO A 32 -19.19 0.07 17.38
C PRO A 32 -19.70 0.11 15.92
N ASP A 33 -20.92 0.59 15.70
CA ASP A 33 -21.51 0.75 14.37
C ASP A 33 -20.86 1.85 13.51
N ASP A 34 -20.24 2.84 14.14
CA ASP A 34 -19.49 3.92 13.50
C ASP A 34 -17.99 3.58 13.30
N ALA A 35 -17.55 2.39 13.70
CA ALA A 35 -16.15 1.99 13.62
C ALA A 35 -15.70 1.81 12.16
N VAL A 36 -14.71 2.62 11.74
CA VAL A 36 -14.07 2.51 10.40
C VAL A 36 -13.01 1.41 10.36
N PHE A 37 -12.36 1.12 11.50
CA PHE A 37 -11.36 0.07 11.64
C PHE A 37 -11.67 -0.82 12.84
N CYS A 38 -11.31 -2.09 12.75
CA CYS A 38 -11.42 -3.01 13.86
C CYS A 38 -10.44 -2.64 14.98
N GLY A 39 -10.96 -2.50 16.21
CA GLY A 39 -10.17 -2.11 17.39
C GLY A 39 -9.25 -3.19 17.96
N HIS A 40 -9.24 -4.40 17.38
CA HIS A 40 -8.35 -5.48 17.83
C HIS A 40 -6.89 -5.18 17.43
N PRO A 41 -5.92 -5.15 18.37
CA PRO A 41 -4.54 -4.70 18.13
C PRO A 41 -3.77 -5.57 17.11
N GLY A 42 -4.22 -6.81 16.88
CA GLY A 42 -3.69 -7.69 15.83
C GLY A 42 -4.49 -7.74 14.53
N CYS A 43 -5.59 -6.99 14.40
CA CYS A 43 -6.44 -7.02 13.20
C CYS A 43 -6.40 -5.71 12.42
N HIS A 44 -6.77 -4.58 13.04
CA HIS A 44 -6.85 -3.25 12.41
C HIS A 44 -7.50 -3.22 11.00
N LYS A 45 -8.35 -4.21 10.67
CA LYS A 45 -8.98 -4.32 9.35
C LYS A 45 -10.07 -3.27 9.19
N ALA A 46 -10.17 -2.67 8.00
CA ALA A 46 -11.24 -1.73 7.69
C ALA A 46 -12.62 -2.43 7.78
N LEU A 47 -13.56 -1.77 8.42
CA LEU A 47 -14.96 -2.16 8.57
C LEU A 47 -15.79 -1.20 7.72
N GLY A 48 -16.53 -1.71 6.73
CA GLY A 48 -17.34 -0.88 5.82
C GLY A 48 -17.56 -1.47 4.43
N GLU A 49 -18.23 -0.70 3.57
CA GLU A 49 -18.69 -1.10 2.24
C GLU A 49 -17.54 -1.38 1.23
N PHE A 50 -16.39 -0.73 1.37
CA PHE A 50 -15.27 -0.77 0.40
C PHE A 50 -14.25 -1.91 0.62
N LYS A 51 -14.66 -2.98 1.30
CA LYS A 51 -13.76 -3.97 1.93
C LYS A 51 -12.98 -4.88 0.97
N TYR A 52 -13.37 -5.06 -0.29
CA TYR A 52 -12.98 -6.27 -1.04
C TYR A 52 -12.25 -6.10 -2.37
N VAL A 53 -12.17 -4.89 -2.93
CA VAL A 53 -11.60 -4.75 -4.29
C VAL A 53 -10.14 -5.17 -4.37
N LEU A 54 -9.36 -4.88 -3.33
CA LEU A 54 -7.93 -5.24 -3.32
C LEU A 54 -7.73 -6.76 -3.17
N GLU A 55 -8.51 -7.43 -2.33
CA GLU A 55 -8.38 -8.87 -2.07
C GLU A 55 -8.78 -9.70 -3.30
N GLU A 56 -9.84 -9.31 -4.01
CA GLU A 56 -10.26 -9.97 -5.25
C GLU A 56 -9.23 -9.81 -6.37
N LEU A 57 -8.67 -8.61 -6.52
CA LEU A 57 -7.59 -8.38 -7.47
C LEU A 57 -6.37 -9.24 -7.12
N LEU A 58 -6.02 -9.39 -5.84
CA LEU A 58 -4.90 -10.25 -5.41
C LEU A 58 -5.18 -11.75 -5.64
N ALA A 59 -6.42 -12.19 -5.45
CA ALA A 59 -6.83 -13.59 -5.61
C ALA A 59 -6.79 -14.06 -7.08
N ALA A 60 -6.92 -13.15 -8.03
CA ALA A 60 -6.91 -13.45 -9.47
C ALA A 60 -5.49 -13.64 -10.08
N ARG A 61 -4.41 -13.55 -9.29
CA ARG A 61 -3.03 -13.60 -9.83
C ARG A 61 -2.69 -14.92 -10.49
N SER A 62 -2.09 -14.84 -11.68
CA SER A 62 -1.54 -16.01 -12.36
C SER A 62 -0.30 -16.55 -11.64
N ARG A 63 0.01 -17.85 -11.84
CA ARG A 63 1.23 -18.47 -11.27
C ARG A 63 2.52 -17.79 -11.76
N ILE A 64 2.49 -17.25 -12.98
CA ILE A 64 3.62 -16.55 -13.59
C ILE A 64 3.83 -15.18 -12.93
N GLU A 65 2.75 -14.44 -12.65
CA GLU A 65 2.84 -13.17 -11.89
C GLU A 65 3.44 -13.38 -10.50
N ARG A 66 3.03 -14.45 -9.79
CA ARG A 66 3.60 -14.77 -8.47
C ARG A 66 5.10 -15.04 -8.53
N LEU A 67 5.57 -15.71 -9.59
CA LEU A 67 7.00 -15.95 -9.80
C LEU A 67 7.71 -14.63 -10.16
N ALA A 68 7.16 -13.85 -11.08
CA ALA A 68 7.72 -12.58 -11.53
C ALA A 68 7.87 -11.60 -10.36
N ASP A 69 6.88 -11.48 -9.49
CA ASP A 69 6.94 -10.66 -8.28
C ASP A 69 8.03 -11.12 -7.32
N GLY A 70 8.18 -12.44 -7.14
CA GLY A 70 9.23 -13.00 -6.30
C GLY A 70 10.63 -12.65 -6.83
N VAL A 71 10.84 -12.78 -8.14
CA VAL A 71 12.11 -12.43 -8.79
C VAL A 71 12.36 -10.93 -8.75
N ALA A 72 11.36 -10.10 -9.06
CA ALA A 72 11.47 -8.65 -9.02
C ALA A 72 11.78 -8.13 -7.61
N GLN A 73 11.13 -8.70 -6.58
CA GLN A 73 11.43 -8.37 -5.18
C GLN A 73 12.84 -8.80 -4.77
N PHE A 74 13.34 -9.92 -5.29
CA PHE A 74 14.72 -10.33 -5.04
C PHE A 74 15.72 -9.41 -5.73
N ALA A 75 15.50 -9.07 -7.00
CA ALA A 75 16.33 -8.15 -7.77
C ALA A 75 16.39 -6.74 -7.16
N GLY A 76 15.31 -6.29 -6.52
CA GLY A 76 15.27 -4.99 -5.82
C GLY A 76 15.97 -4.95 -4.45
N LYS A 77 16.49 -6.07 -3.93
CA LYS A 77 17.10 -6.13 -2.60
C LYS A 77 18.63 -5.91 -2.66
N PRO A 78 19.22 -5.16 -1.71
CA PRO A 78 20.68 -4.98 -1.61
C PRO A 78 21.56 -6.26 -1.71
N PRO A 79 21.20 -7.41 -1.11
CA PRO A 79 21.99 -8.66 -1.26
C PRO A 79 22.13 -9.16 -2.69
N PHE A 80 21.21 -8.82 -3.60
CA PHE A 80 21.31 -9.19 -5.02
C PHE A 80 22.62 -8.71 -5.63
N ILE A 81 22.97 -7.44 -5.38
CA ILE A 81 24.18 -6.80 -5.90
C ILE A 81 25.43 -7.46 -5.32
N ALA A 82 25.43 -7.79 -4.03
CA ALA A 82 26.57 -8.43 -3.38
C ALA A 82 26.86 -9.83 -3.96
N VAL A 83 25.81 -10.64 -4.19
CA VAL A 83 25.95 -11.97 -4.80
C VAL A 83 26.52 -11.85 -6.21
N HIS A 84 26.04 -10.91 -7.02
CA HIS A 84 26.54 -10.67 -8.38
C HIS A 84 28.00 -10.20 -8.39
N ALA A 85 28.36 -9.27 -7.50
CA ALA A 85 29.74 -8.80 -7.39
C ALA A 85 30.71 -9.93 -7.04
N ILE A 86 30.33 -10.83 -6.12
CA ILE A 86 31.13 -12.01 -5.77
C ILE A 86 31.21 -12.98 -6.95
N TRP A 87 30.08 -13.28 -7.61
CA TRP A 87 30.03 -14.15 -8.77
C TRP A 87 30.93 -13.65 -9.92
N PHE A 88 30.84 -12.38 -10.29
CA PHE A 88 31.71 -11.79 -11.31
C PHE A 88 33.17 -11.75 -10.90
N GLY A 89 33.44 -11.42 -9.63
CA GLY A 89 34.79 -11.45 -9.07
C GLY A 89 35.41 -12.84 -9.19
N LEU A 90 34.67 -13.89 -8.83
CA LEU A 90 35.10 -15.28 -8.95
C LEU A 90 35.34 -15.68 -10.42
N TRP A 91 34.47 -15.26 -11.34
CA TRP A 91 34.62 -15.54 -12.77
C TRP A 91 35.91 -14.93 -13.34
N VAL A 92 36.16 -13.66 -13.03
CA VAL A 92 37.36 -12.94 -13.47
C VAL A 92 38.61 -13.53 -12.85
N LEU A 93 38.58 -13.89 -11.56
CA LEU A 93 39.73 -14.52 -10.89
C LEU A 93 40.04 -15.92 -11.46
N ALA A 94 39.02 -16.71 -11.77
CA ALA A 94 39.18 -18.03 -12.36
C ALA A 94 39.76 -17.97 -13.79
N ASN A 95 39.36 -16.98 -14.60
CA ASN A 95 39.79 -16.86 -15.99
C ASN A 95 41.01 -15.92 -16.21
N GLY A 96 41.34 -15.07 -15.23
CA GLY A 96 42.37 -14.02 -15.34
C GLY A 96 43.82 -14.49 -15.31
N ARG A 97 44.11 -15.79 -15.55
CA ARG A 97 45.43 -16.44 -15.44
C ARG A 97 46.16 -16.26 -14.09
N VAL A 98 45.54 -15.62 -13.09
CA VAL A 98 46.13 -15.34 -11.77
C VAL A 98 46.59 -16.61 -11.05
N PHE A 99 45.92 -17.74 -11.29
CA PHE A 99 46.22 -19.01 -10.64
C PHE A 99 47.06 -19.98 -11.48
N GLY A 100 47.51 -19.62 -12.69
CA GLY A 100 48.52 -20.33 -13.50
C GLY A 100 48.25 -21.79 -13.91
N ALA A 101 47.27 -22.46 -13.32
CA ALA A 101 47.06 -23.92 -13.40
C ALA A 101 45.69 -24.32 -13.98
N LEU A 102 44.78 -23.36 -14.19
CA LEU A 102 43.46 -23.63 -14.78
C LEU A 102 43.46 -23.28 -16.27
N PRO A 103 42.86 -24.12 -17.14
CA PRO A 103 42.64 -23.76 -18.53
C PRO A 103 41.73 -22.52 -18.60
N VAL A 104 42.18 -21.50 -19.34
CA VAL A 104 41.39 -20.28 -19.56
C VAL A 104 40.25 -20.62 -20.53
N PHE A 105 39.02 -20.57 -20.03
CA PHE A 105 37.83 -20.86 -20.83
C PHE A 105 37.22 -19.60 -21.46
N ASP A 106 37.32 -18.46 -20.76
CA ASP A 106 36.77 -17.17 -21.21
C ASP A 106 37.86 -16.09 -21.04
N GLU A 107 38.65 -15.86 -22.10
CA GLU A 107 39.75 -14.88 -22.07
C GLU A 107 39.22 -13.45 -22.26
N TYR A 108 39.89 -12.46 -21.66
CA TYR A 108 39.55 -11.04 -21.84
C TYR A 108 39.52 -10.73 -23.35
N PRO A 109 38.38 -10.26 -23.90
CA PRO A 109 37.32 -9.44 -23.27
C PRO A 109 36.07 -10.16 -22.67
N TYR A 110 36.15 -11.43 -22.26
CA TYR A 110 35.08 -12.20 -21.59
C TYR A 110 33.76 -12.31 -22.37
N SER A 111 33.81 -12.90 -23.57
CA SER A 111 32.64 -12.98 -24.45
C SER A 111 31.52 -13.86 -23.89
N LEU A 112 31.85 -14.93 -23.16
CA LEU A 112 30.83 -15.86 -22.64
C LEU A 112 30.13 -15.26 -21.41
N LEU A 113 30.89 -14.63 -20.51
CA LEU A 113 30.32 -13.87 -19.40
C LEU A 113 29.35 -12.80 -19.90
N GLY A 114 29.73 -12.04 -20.93
CA GLY A 114 28.89 -11.01 -21.54
C GLY A 114 27.58 -11.56 -22.11
N LEU A 115 27.62 -12.73 -22.75
CA LEU A 115 26.41 -13.39 -23.27
C LEU A 115 25.46 -13.79 -22.13
N VAL A 116 25.99 -14.44 -21.09
CA VAL A 116 25.20 -14.88 -19.93
C VAL A 116 24.53 -13.67 -19.25
N LEU A 117 25.30 -12.59 -19.05
CA LEU A 117 24.81 -11.35 -18.46
C LEU A 117 23.70 -10.69 -19.28
N ALA A 118 23.86 -10.64 -20.60
CA ALA A 118 22.84 -10.06 -21.48
C ALA A 118 21.52 -10.85 -21.40
N VAL A 119 21.61 -12.19 -21.43
CA VAL A 119 20.43 -13.06 -21.31
C VAL A 119 19.79 -12.90 -19.94
N GLU A 120 20.57 -12.92 -18.86
CA GLU A 120 20.08 -12.70 -17.49
C GLU A 120 19.38 -11.34 -17.34
N ALA A 121 19.96 -10.27 -17.88
CA ALA A 121 19.37 -8.93 -17.85
C ALA A 121 18.00 -8.88 -18.57
N ILE A 122 17.85 -9.58 -19.71
CA ILE A 122 16.58 -9.68 -20.42
C ILE A 122 15.52 -10.37 -19.56
N PHE A 123 15.87 -11.47 -18.88
CA PHE A 123 14.95 -12.17 -17.98
C PHE A 123 14.54 -11.31 -16.78
N ILE A 124 15.50 -10.69 -16.10
CA ILE A 124 15.22 -9.81 -14.94
C ILE A 124 14.30 -8.67 -15.37
N THR A 125 14.64 -8.01 -16.48
CA THR A 125 13.83 -6.92 -17.02
C THR A 125 12.42 -7.40 -17.34
N GLY A 126 12.27 -8.55 -18.02
CA GLY A 126 10.97 -9.15 -18.30
C GLY A 126 10.13 -9.39 -17.04
N PHE A 127 10.72 -9.97 -15.99
CA PHE A 127 10.02 -10.19 -14.71
C PHE A 127 9.67 -8.88 -14.00
N VAL A 128 10.56 -7.89 -14.03
CA VAL A 128 10.31 -6.56 -13.48
C VAL A 128 9.15 -5.88 -14.22
N LEU A 129 9.11 -5.93 -15.56
CA LEU A 129 8.00 -5.35 -16.33
C LEU A 129 6.66 -6.04 -16.02
N ILE A 130 6.65 -7.36 -15.86
CA ILE A 130 5.43 -8.10 -15.47
C ILE A 130 4.94 -7.64 -14.10
N SER A 131 5.85 -7.56 -13.11
CA SER A 131 5.52 -7.09 -11.75
C SER A 131 5.07 -5.62 -11.75
N GLN A 132 5.67 -4.78 -12.58
CA GLN A 132 5.28 -3.37 -12.75
C GLN A 132 3.91 -3.23 -13.40
N ASN A 133 3.65 -3.94 -14.51
CA ASN A 133 2.35 -3.88 -15.21
C ASN A 133 1.21 -4.30 -14.27
N HIS A 134 1.47 -5.34 -13.49
CA HIS A 134 0.58 -5.79 -12.42
C HIS A 134 0.35 -4.67 -11.40
N GLN A 135 1.40 -4.15 -10.76
CA GLN A 135 1.28 -3.08 -9.76
C GLN A 135 0.58 -1.81 -10.30
N THR A 136 0.81 -1.43 -11.55
CA THR A 136 0.15 -0.31 -12.22
C THR A 136 -1.36 -0.53 -12.29
N ALA A 137 -1.82 -1.72 -12.68
CA ALA A 137 -3.24 -2.04 -12.72
C ALA A 137 -3.91 -1.90 -11.33
N TYR A 138 -3.24 -2.30 -10.24
CA TYR A 138 -3.77 -2.05 -8.88
C TYR A 138 -3.78 -0.56 -8.54
N SER A 139 -2.73 0.16 -8.90
CA SER A 139 -2.64 1.59 -8.64
C SER A 139 -3.77 2.35 -9.34
N GLU A 140 -4.09 1.99 -10.59
CA GLU A 140 -5.20 2.56 -11.34
C GLU A 140 -6.56 2.24 -10.69
N LYS A 141 -6.81 0.98 -10.32
CA LYS A 141 -8.04 0.61 -9.62
C LYS A 141 -8.21 1.31 -8.28
N ARG A 142 -7.11 1.48 -7.53
CA ARG A 142 -7.13 2.24 -6.28
C ARG A 142 -7.46 3.71 -6.53
N ALA A 143 -6.86 4.32 -7.55
CA ALA A 143 -7.15 5.70 -7.91
C ALA A 143 -8.61 5.91 -8.33
N GLU A 144 -9.19 4.95 -9.07
CA GLU A 144 -10.61 4.95 -9.45
C GLU A 144 -11.53 4.93 -8.21
N LEU A 145 -11.25 4.07 -7.23
CA LEU A 145 -12.01 4.00 -5.98
C LEU A 145 -11.86 5.26 -5.12
N ASP A 146 -10.63 5.77 -4.97
CA ASP A 146 -10.36 6.98 -4.20
C ASP A 146 -11.09 8.18 -4.82
N TYR A 147 -11.12 8.25 -6.17
CA TYR A 147 -11.91 9.25 -6.89
C TYR A 147 -13.42 9.10 -6.60
N GLU A 148 -13.97 7.90 -6.68
CA GLU A 148 -15.38 7.67 -6.41
C GLU A 148 -15.77 8.06 -4.97
N ILE A 149 -14.97 7.65 -3.98
CA ILE A 149 -15.17 8.00 -2.57
C ILE A 149 -15.15 9.52 -2.39
N THR A 150 -14.21 10.20 -3.04
CA THR A 150 -14.08 11.66 -2.98
C THR A 150 -15.34 12.34 -3.52
N ILE A 151 -15.83 11.91 -4.68
CA ILE A 151 -17.03 12.47 -5.29
C ILE A 151 -18.29 12.18 -4.45
N ARG A 152 -18.44 10.95 -3.93
CA ARG A 152 -19.57 10.59 -3.04
C ARG A 152 -19.56 11.45 -1.77
N SER A 153 -18.37 11.67 -1.20
CA SER A 153 -18.20 12.51 0.00
C SER A 153 -18.57 13.97 -0.28
N TYR A 154 -18.12 14.51 -1.41
CA TYR A 154 -18.47 15.87 -1.84
C TYR A 154 -19.99 16.05 -2.02
N ARG A 155 -20.69 15.09 -2.65
CA ARG A 155 -22.15 15.13 -2.78
C ARG A 155 -22.87 15.12 -1.42
N LYS A 156 -22.40 14.30 -0.47
CA LYS A 156 -22.97 14.26 0.88
C LYS A 156 -22.76 15.59 1.61
N LEU A 157 -21.60 16.23 1.46
CA LEU A 157 -21.33 17.56 2.02
C LEU A 157 -22.29 18.62 1.45
N MET A 158 -22.47 18.66 0.13
CA MET A 158 -23.40 19.60 -0.52
C MET A 158 -24.86 19.39 -0.07
N GLU A 159 -25.26 18.14 0.15
CA GLU A 159 -26.61 17.83 0.66
C GLU A 159 -26.78 18.28 2.13
N LEU A 160 -25.74 18.11 2.96
CA LEU A 160 -25.75 18.62 4.33
C LEU A 160 -25.81 20.15 4.36
N GLU A 161 -25.05 20.83 3.51
CA GLU A 161 -25.07 22.30 3.37
C GLU A 161 -26.48 22.78 2.99
N ARG A 162 -27.11 22.18 1.98
CA ARG A 162 -28.49 22.49 1.59
C ARG A 162 -29.48 22.30 2.74
N ARG A 163 -29.35 21.22 3.53
CA ARG A 163 -30.21 20.98 4.69
C ARG A 163 -30.00 22.02 5.78
N LEU A 164 -28.76 22.42 6.05
CA LEU A 164 -28.45 23.47 7.01
C LEU A 164 -29.03 24.82 6.58
N GLU A 165 -28.98 25.17 5.30
CA GLU A 165 -29.61 26.38 4.76
C GLU A 165 -31.12 26.39 4.98
N THR A 166 -31.80 25.25 4.81
CA THR A 166 -33.26 25.16 5.06
C THR A 166 -33.64 25.33 6.53
N LEU A 167 -32.73 25.00 7.46
CA LEU A 167 -32.95 25.14 8.90
C LEU A 167 -32.55 26.52 9.42
N LYS A 168 -31.81 27.32 8.63
CA LYS A 168 -31.44 28.68 9.00
C LYS A 168 -32.71 29.55 8.99
N PRO A 169 -33.16 30.09 10.13
CA PRO A 169 -34.32 30.97 10.15
C PRO A 169 -34.04 32.18 9.24
N ALA A 170 -35.08 32.65 8.53
CA ALA A 170 -35.00 33.86 7.73
C ALA A 170 -34.41 35.00 8.60
N PRO A 171 -33.52 35.86 8.05
CA PRO A 171 -33.02 36.99 8.82
C PRO A 171 -34.20 37.76 9.39
N SER A 172 -34.23 37.94 10.71
CA SER A 172 -35.21 38.80 11.35
C SER A 172 -35.11 40.16 10.67
N SER A 173 -36.24 40.65 10.19
CA SER A 173 -36.38 41.99 9.63
C SER A 173 -36.22 43.02 10.75
N GLU A 174 -35.03 43.15 11.33
CA GLU A 174 -34.68 44.24 12.23
C GLU A 174 -33.90 45.28 11.43
N GLY A 175 -34.52 46.45 11.23
CA GLY A 175 -33.82 47.67 10.82
C GLY A 175 -34.23 48.37 9.53
N LYS A 176 -35.52 48.41 9.15
CA LYS A 176 -36.05 49.58 8.41
C LYS A 176 -36.79 50.48 9.38
N GLN A 177 -36.05 51.37 10.03
CA GLN A 177 -36.61 52.52 10.72
C GLN A 177 -35.92 53.77 10.19
N THR A 178 -36.41 54.24 9.04
CA THR A 178 -36.43 55.67 8.67
C THR A 178 -37.70 56.25 9.27
N PRO A 179 -37.61 57.40 9.94
CA PRO A 179 -37.76 58.65 9.21
C PRO A 179 -36.64 59.68 9.46
#